data_AF-K6UNE4-F1
#
_entry.id   AF-K6UNE4-F1
#
_cell.length_a   1.000
_cell.length_b   1.000
_cell.length_c   1.000
_cell.angle_alpha   90.00
_cell.angle_beta   90.00
_cell.angle_gamma   90.00
#
_symmetry.space_group_name_H-M   'P 1'
#
loop_
_entity.id
_entity.type
_entity.pdbx_description
1 polymer ?
#
loop_
_entity_poly.entity_id
_entity_poly.type
_entity_poly.pdbx_seq_one_letter_code
_entity_poly.pdbx_strand_id
1 'polypeptide(L)'
;MTKKSEETTRKNLEDSLKALELDKIYKDFFTKDVSSIYDEKCDAFNTLGTEKENVKKVCTKLVRFVKKISELEKEEESAKYCKYLPYWLYDEIGGIHLDHTTNFFKIRYAQELIRIGNAVNKEINEK
;
A
#
# COMPACT_ATOMS: atom_id res chain seq x y z
N MET A 1 -12.38 27.87 -8.10
CA MET A 1 -10.96 28.04 -7.73
C MET A 1 -10.31 26.65 -7.69
N THR A 2 -10.09 25.99 -8.82
CA THR A 2 -10.18 24.50 -8.81
C THR A 2 -9.25 23.79 -9.78
N LYS A 3 -8.09 24.35 -10.12
CA LYS A 3 -7.10 23.61 -10.94
C LYS A 3 -5.65 23.90 -10.54
N LYS A 4 -5.35 25.19 -10.38
CA LYS A 4 -4.01 25.68 -10.00
C LYS A 4 -3.59 25.28 -8.56
N SER A 5 -4.54 25.17 -7.63
CA SER A 5 -4.26 24.76 -6.24
C SER A 5 -3.98 23.26 -6.15
N GLU A 6 -4.73 22.43 -6.88
CA GLU A 6 -4.55 20.97 -6.91
C GLU A 6 -3.25 20.56 -7.60
N GLU A 7 -2.86 21.24 -8.68
CA GLU A 7 -1.56 21.06 -9.32
C GLU A 7 -0.40 21.44 -8.39
N THR A 8 -0.53 22.53 -7.64
CA THR A 8 0.48 22.94 -6.66
C THR A 8 0.61 21.93 -5.51
N THR A 9 -0.49 21.41 -5.00
CA THR A 9 -0.48 20.40 -3.93
C THR A 9 0.12 19.07 -4.41
N ARG A 10 -0.24 18.60 -5.60
CA ARG A 10 0.36 17.39 -6.18
C ARG A 10 1.86 17.53 -6.40
N LYS A 11 2.29 18.68 -6.95
CA LYS A 11 3.71 18.95 -7.17
C LYS A 11 4.50 19.01 -5.86
N ASN A 12 3.97 19.68 -4.84
CA ASN A 12 4.62 19.73 -3.52
C ASN A 12 4.70 18.35 -2.86
N LEU A 13 3.69 17.49 -3.06
CA LEU A 13 3.71 16.10 -2.61
C LEU A 13 4.79 15.30 -3.35
N GLU A 14 4.83 15.36 -4.68
CA GLU A 14 5.84 14.68 -5.49
C GLU A 14 7.26 15.12 -5.15
N ASP A 15 7.49 16.41 -4.95
CA ASP A 15 8.81 16.96 -4.60
C ASP A 15 9.21 16.54 -3.18
N SER A 16 8.27 16.47 -2.24
CA SER A 16 8.52 15.94 -0.88
C SER A 16 8.84 14.45 -0.91
N LEU A 17 8.15 13.66 -1.75
CA LEU A 17 8.41 12.23 -1.91
C LEU A 17 9.80 11.98 -2.53
N LYS A 18 10.19 12.77 -3.54
CA LYS A 18 11.54 12.72 -4.14
C LYS A 18 12.63 13.13 -3.16
N ALA A 19 12.41 14.18 -2.37
CA ALA A 19 13.37 14.62 -1.35
C ALA A 19 13.60 13.57 -0.26
N LEU A 20 12.58 12.75 0.00
CA LEU A 20 12.67 11.62 0.92
C LEU A 20 13.24 10.35 0.25
N GLU A 21 13.65 10.42 -1.02
CA GLU A 21 14.00 9.29 -1.90
C GLU A 21 12.96 8.15 -1.89
N LEU A 22 11.72 8.45 -1.48
CA LEU A 22 10.66 7.45 -1.39
C LEU A 22 10.36 6.86 -2.76
N ASP A 23 10.56 7.60 -3.84
CA ASP A 23 10.39 7.14 -5.21
C ASP A 23 11.43 6.08 -5.62
N LYS A 24 12.70 6.21 -5.19
CA LYS A 24 13.75 5.20 -5.39
C LYS A 24 13.49 3.97 -4.53
N ILE A 25 13.22 4.16 -3.24
CA ILE A 25 12.94 3.02 -2.36
C ILE A 25 11.67 2.30 -2.81
N TYR A 26 10.64 3.02 -3.26
CA TYR A 26 9.44 2.45 -3.84
C TYR A 26 9.76 1.60 -5.07
N LYS A 27 10.52 2.16 -6.03
CA LYS A 27 10.99 1.38 -7.20
C LYS A 27 11.76 0.15 -6.74
N ASP A 28 12.72 0.29 -5.83
CA ASP A 28 13.52 -0.83 -5.33
C ASP A 28 12.70 -1.84 -4.50
N PHE A 29 11.60 -1.42 -3.87
CA PHE A 29 10.65 -2.29 -3.18
C PHE A 29 9.90 -3.20 -4.15
N PHE A 30 9.52 -2.66 -5.31
CA PHE A 30 8.66 -3.34 -6.28
C PHE A 30 9.41 -3.82 -7.55
N THR A 31 10.72 -3.60 -7.67
CA THR A 31 11.53 -4.04 -8.82
C THR A 31 11.81 -5.54 -8.85
N LYS A 32 11.65 -6.24 -7.72
CA LYS A 32 11.79 -7.70 -7.66
C LYS A 32 10.46 -8.31 -7.23
N ASP A 33 9.89 -9.15 -8.10
CA ASP A 33 8.81 -10.06 -7.74
C ASP A 33 9.35 -11.13 -6.78
N VAL A 34 9.49 -10.75 -5.51
CA VAL A 34 9.85 -11.70 -4.47
C VAL A 34 8.56 -12.38 -4.03
N SER A 35 8.41 -13.65 -4.40
CA SER A 35 7.38 -14.53 -3.82
C SER A 35 7.44 -14.44 -2.30
N SER A 36 6.29 -14.25 -1.68
CA SER A 36 6.16 -14.22 -0.23
C SER A 36 5.24 -15.35 0.21
N ILE A 37 5.57 -16.01 1.32
CA ILE A 37 4.65 -16.95 1.98
C ILE A 37 3.33 -16.25 2.33
N TYR A 38 3.35 -14.93 2.49
CA TYR A 38 2.18 -14.12 2.79
C TYR A 38 1.28 -13.86 1.57
N ASP A 39 1.73 -14.18 0.34
CA ASP A 39 0.93 -14.00 -0.88
C ASP A 39 -0.38 -14.82 -0.82
N GLU A 40 -0.36 -15.98 -0.14
CA GLU A 40 -1.54 -16.86 0.03
C GLU A 40 -2.66 -16.17 0.82
N LYS A 41 -2.34 -15.22 1.71
CA LYS A 41 -3.36 -14.47 2.46
C LYS A 41 -4.26 -13.63 1.54
N CYS A 42 -3.78 -13.31 0.34
CA CYS A 42 -4.55 -12.60 -0.68
C CYS A 42 -5.60 -13.48 -1.37
N ASP A 43 -5.62 -14.79 -1.11
CA ASP A 43 -6.71 -15.67 -1.56
C ASP A 43 -8.05 -15.38 -0.88
N ALA A 44 -8.05 -14.59 0.20
CA ALA A 44 -9.26 -14.00 0.79
C ALA A 44 -10.12 -13.24 -0.25
N PHE A 45 -9.51 -12.77 -1.33
CA PHE A 45 -10.20 -12.03 -2.40
C PHE A 45 -10.66 -12.90 -3.57
N ASN A 46 -10.52 -14.23 -3.49
CA ASN A 46 -10.88 -15.13 -4.60
C ASN A 46 -12.37 -15.11 -4.97
N THR A 47 -13.23 -14.68 -4.04
CA THR A 47 -14.69 -14.56 -4.21
C THR A 47 -15.14 -13.17 -4.68
N LEU A 48 -14.22 -12.21 -4.86
CA LEU A 48 -14.57 -10.92 -5.45
C LEU A 48 -15.00 -11.12 -6.90
N GLY A 49 -15.88 -10.23 -7.36
CA GLY A 49 -16.33 -10.18 -8.75
C GLY A 49 -15.27 -9.57 -9.68
N THR A 50 -15.66 -8.54 -10.41
CA THR A 50 -14.80 -7.85 -11.40
C THR A 50 -13.55 -7.20 -10.79
N GLU A 51 -13.58 -6.87 -9.49
CA GLU A 51 -12.48 -6.21 -8.79
C GLU A 51 -11.37 -7.19 -8.37
N LYS A 52 -11.61 -8.50 -8.43
CA LYS A 52 -10.74 -9.57 -7.91
C LYS A 52 -9.28 -9.41 -8.29
N GLU A 53 -9.00 -9.29 -9.58
CA GLU A 53 -7.63 -9.29 -10.08
C GLU A 53 -6.85 -8.05 -9.60
N ASN A 54 -7.49 -6.89 -9.64
CA ASN A 54 -6.91 -5.64 -9.18
C ASN A 54 -6.69 -5.63 -7.66
N VAL A 55 -7.69 -6.09 -6.88
CA VAL A 55 -7.57 -6.16 -5.42
C VAL A 55 -6.51 -7.18 -5.00
N LYS A 56 -6.44 -8.36 -5.64
CA LYS A 56 -5.37 -9.33 -5.37
C LYS A 56 -4.00 -8.74 -5.66
N LYS A 57 -3.83 -8.02 -6.77
CA LYS A 57 -2.57 -7.34 -7.10
C LYS A 57 -2.16 -6.34 -6.02
N VAL A 58 -3.09 -5.52 -5.53
CA VAL A 58 -2.83 -4.58 -4.43
C VAL A 58 -2.49 -5.32 -3.13
N CYS A 59 -3.22 -6.38 -2.80
CA CYS A 59 -2.92 -7.21 -1.64
C CYS A 59 -1.51 -7.81 -1.69
N THR A 60 -1.12 -8.40 -2.83
CA THR A 60 0.20 -9.02 -3.00
C THR A 60 1.31 -7.97 -2.83
N LYS A 61 1.13 -6.78 -3.40
CA LYS A 61 2.06 -5.66 -3.14
C LYS A 61 2.11 -5.30 -1.65
N LEU A 62 0.95 -5.19 -0.99
CA LEU A 62 0.85 -4.81 0.42
C LEU A 62 1.59 -5.79 1.34
N VAL A 63 1.34 -7.09 1.21
CA VAL A 63 1.98 -8.09 2.10
C VAL A 63 3.49 -8.17 1.91
N ARG A 64 3.97 -7.99 0.67
CA ARG A 64 5.40 -7.88 0.36
C ARG A 64 5.99 -6.58 0.88
N PHE A 65 5.24 -5.49 0.82
CA PHE A 65 5.66 -4.20 1.37
C PHE A 65 5.84 -4.27 2.88
N VAL A 66 4.86 -4.83 3.60
CA VAL A 66 4.95 -5.06 5.05
C VAL A 66 6.15 -5.95 5.40
N LYS A 67 6.34 -7.06 4.68
CA LYS A 67 7.50 -7.94 4.88
C LYS A 67 8.82 -7.19 4.72
N LYS A 68 9.03 -6.50 3.61
CA LYS A 68 10.32 -5.86 3.37
C LYS A 68 10.55 -4.63 4.28
N ILE A 69 9.51 -3.98 4.82
CA ILE A 69 9.66 -2.97 5.89
C ILE A 69 10.24 -3.62 7.15
N SER A 70 9.78 -4.82 7.52
CA SER A 70 10.27 -5.53 8.70
C SER A 70 11.72 -6.04 8.55
N GLU A 71 12.21 -6.19 7.32
CA GLU A 71 13.59 -6.61 7.02
C GLU A 71 14.59 -5.43 7.07
N LEU A 72 14.12 -4.20 7.22
CA LEU A 72 15.00 -3.03 7.35
C LEU A 72 15.69 -3.00 8.71
N GLU A 73 17.02 -2.95 8.70
CA GLU A 73 17.84 -2.93 9.93
C GLU A 73 17.66 -1.67 10.77
N LYS A 74 17.33 -0.54 10.12
CA LYS A 74 17.19 0.76 10.77
C LYS A 74 15.73 1.05 11.12
N GLU A 75 15.47 1.19 12.42
CA GLU A 75 14.14 1.52 12.95
C GLU A 75 13.58 2.82 12.36
N GLU A 76 14.40 3.87 12.20
CA GLU A 76 13.95 5.15 11.65
C GLU A 76 13.46 5.02 10.21
N GLU A 77 14.17 4.25 9.39
CA GLU A 77 13.77 3.98 8.01
C GLU A 77 12.49 3.13 7.97
N SER A 78 12.43 2.07 8.76
CA SER A 78 11.23 1.23 8.90
C SER A 78 9.99 2.05 9.32
N ALA A 79 10.13 2.89 10.34
CA ALA A 79 9.06 3.77 10.83
C ALA A 79 8.59 4.78 9.76
N LYS A 80 9.52 5.31 8.95
CA LYS A 80 9.18 6.20 7.84
C LYS A 80 8.31 5.50 6.79
N TYR A 81 8.65 4.28 6.37
CA TYR A 81 7.82 3.53 5.42
C TYR A 81 6.49 3.09 6.02
N CYS A 82 6.49 2.70 7.30
CA CYS A 82 5.25 2.34 8.00
C CYS A 82 4.27 3.53 8.06
N LYS A 83 4.76 4.76 8.26
CA LYS A 83 3.94 5.98 8.20
C LYS A 83 3.44 6.29 6.79
N TYR A 84 4.20 5.93 5.75
CA TYR A 84 3.80 6.16 4.36
C TYR A 84 2.81 5.12 3.83
N LEU A 85 2.88 3.88 4.31
CA LEU A 85 2.08 2.74 3.84
C LEU A 85 0.57 3.02 3.72
N PRO A 86 -0.11 3.69 4.68
CA PRO A 86 -1.53 4.01 4.56
C PRO A 86 -1.86 4.92 3.36
N TYR A 87 -0.98 5.89 3.05
CA TYR A 87 -1.17 6.80 1.93
C TYR A 87 -1.05 6.07 0.60
N TRP A 88 -0.01 5.23 0.46
CA TRP A 88 0.15 4.38 -0.72
C TRP A 88 -1.05 3.44 -0.92
N LEU A 89 -1.54 2.81 0.15
CA LEU A 89 -2.69 1.91 0.07
C LEU A 89 -3.96 2.66 -0.34
N TYR A 90 -4.15 3.89 0.15
CA TYR A 90 -5.24 4.76 -0.25
C TYR A 90 -5.20 5.08 -1.75
N ASP A 91 -4.02 5.42 -2.29
CA ASP A 91 -3.84 5.72 -3.71
C ASP A 91 -4.12 4.50 -4.60
N GLU A 92 -3.62 3.31 -4.24
CA GLU A 92 -3.88 2.07 -4.99
C GLU A 92 -5.37 1.70 -4.96
N ILE A 93 -6.06 1.88 -3.83
CA ILE A 93 -7.51 1.67 -3.73
C ILE A 93 -8.28 2.69 -4.55
N GLY A 94 -7.86 3.96 -4.57
CA GLY A 94 -8.45 5.00 -5.42
C GLY A 94 -8.34 4.70 -6.92
N GLY A 95 -7.31 3.95 -7.33
CA GLY A 95 -7.17 3.44 -8.70
C GLY A 95 -8.14 2.32 -9.07
N ILE A 96 -8.71 1.62 -8.07
CA ILE A 96 -9.69 0.54 -8.24
C ILE A 96 -11.12 1.08 -8.07
N HIS A 97 -11.34 1.84 -7.00
CA HIS A 97 -12.63 2.40 -6.61
C HIS A 97 -12.74 3.86 -7.10
N LEU A 98 -13.22 4.04 -8.32
CA LEU A 98 -13.32 5.36 -8.95
C LEU A 98 -14.36 6.29 -8.30
N ASP A 99 -15.29 5.74 -7.50
CA ASP A 99 -16.20 6.57 -6.71
C ASP A 99 -15.51 7.10 -5.44
N HIS A 100 -14.86 8.24 -5.57
CA HIS A 100 -14.16 8.92 -4.48
C HIS A 100 -15.10 9.54 -3.42
N THR A 101 -16.42 9.46 -3.59
CA THR A 101 -17.39 9.90 -2.57
C THR A 101 -17.68 8.82 -1.54
N THR A 102 -17.43 7.55 -1.89
CA THR A 102 -17.56 6.44 -0.96
C THR A 102 -16.47 6.53 0.11
N ASN A 103 -16.88 6.56 1.37
CA ASN A 103 -15.95 6.48 2.49
C ASN A 103 -15.12 5.20 2.38
N PHE A 104 -13.79 5.33 2.44
CA PHE A 104 -12.83 4.23 2.40
C PHE A 104 -13.21 3.06 3.31
N PHE A 105 -13.64 3.36 4.54
CA PHE A 105 -14.04 2.35 5.52
C PHE A 105 -15.35 1.65 5.17
N LYS A 106 -16.09 2.07 4.15
CA LYS A 106 -17.28 1.35 3.63
C LYS A 106 -16.95 0.41 2.47
N ILE A 107 -15.74 0.51 1.91
CA ILE A 107 -15.27 -0.38 0.85
C ILE A 107 -14.83 -1.69 1.50
N ARG A 108 -15.57 -2.78 1.24
CA ARG A 108 -15.37 -4.07 1.94
C ARG A 108 -13.94 -4.61 1.76
N TYR A 109 -13.42 -4.59 0.54
CA TYR A 109 -12.06 -5.09 0.30
C TYR A 109 -10.98 -4.17 0.88
N ALA A 110 -11.24 -2.87 1.04
CA ALA A 110 -10.29 -1.95 1.67
C ALA A 110 -10.07 -2.28 3.16
N GLN A 111 -11.16 -2.58 3.88
CA GLN A 111 -11.08 -3.05 5.26
C GLN A 111 -10.30 -4.36 5.37
N GLU A 112 -10.54 -5.28 4.45
CA GLU A 112 -9.87 -6.59 4.46
C GLU A 112 -8.38 -6.47 4.10
N LEU A 113 -8.00 -5.56 3.19
CA LEU A 113 -6.60 -5.23 2.90
C LEU A 113 -5.87 -4.76 4.17
N ILE A 114 -6.46 -3.84 4.95
CA ILE A 114 -5.88 -3.39 6.22
C ILE A 114 -5.73 -4.56 7.20
N ARG A 115 -6.76 -5.40 7.31
CA ARG A 115 -6.75 -6.56 8.20
C ARG A 115 -5.60 -7.52 7.86
N ILE A 116 -5.43 -7.85 6.58
CA ILE A 116 -4.37 -8.73 6.10
C ILE A 116 -2.99 -8.10 6.36
N GLY A 117 -2.81 -6.82 6.04
CA GLY A 117 -1.54 -6.10 6.29
C GLY A 117 -1.13 -6.12 7.76
N ASN A 118 -2.08 -5.86 8.67
CA ASN A 118 -1.84 -5.93 10.11
C ASN A 118 -1.53 -7.35 10.59
N ALA A 119 -2.23 -8.36 10.05
CA ALA A 119 -1.98 -9.77 10.40
C ALA A 119 -0.57 -10.21 9.98
N VAL A 120 -0.13 -9.85 8.77
CA VAL A 120 1.24 -10.10 8.31
C VAL A 120 2.26 -9.41 9.20
N ASN A 121 2.06 -8.13 9.51
CA ASN A 121 2.96 -7.40 10.39
C ASN A 121 3.08 -8.06 11.76
N LYS A 122 1.96 -8.51 12.33
CA LYS A 122 1.92 -9.21 13.60
C LYS A 122 2.70 -10.54 13.54
N GLU A 123 2.44 -11.37 12.54
CA GLU A 123 3.11 -12.67 12.34
C GLU A 123 4.62 -12.56 12.13
N ILE A 124 5.11 -11.43 11.63
CA ILE A 124 6.54 -11.17 11.49
C ILE A 124 7.16 -10.78 12.83
N ASN A 125 6.53 -9.86 13.56
CA ASN A 125 7.07 -9.32 14.80
C ASN A 125 6.85 -10.21 16.04
N GLU A 126 6.01 -11.25 15.94
CA GLU A 126 5.78 -12.24 17.01
C GLU A 126 6.69 -13.49 16.91
N LYS A 127 7.61 -13.54 15.95
CA LYS A 127 8.63 -14.58 15.83
C LYS A 127 9.89 -14.24 16.62
#